data_AF-A0AAV5ID58-F1
#
_entry.id   AF-A0AAV5ID58-F1
#
_cell.length_a   1.000
_cell.length_b   1.000
_cell.length_c   1.000
_cell.angle_alpha   90.00
_cell.angle_beta   90.00
_cell.angle_gamma   90.00
#
_symmetry.space_group_name_H-M   'P 1'
#
loop_
_entity.id
_entity.type
_entity.pdbx_description
1 polymer ?
#
loop_
_entity_poly.entity_id
_entity_poly.type
_entity_poly.pdbx_seq_one_letter_code
_entity_poly.pdbx_strand_id
1 'polypeptide(L)'
;METQLFQFLFYQKLVILLIFFFAGTISGMHISASSDELGRSGSSDSKNPDLSTLYVHGKYIMESYLDKFELQDSNFEDFVAHELPSGLCELLPDNQNLVLGLSVLQRTLIGEGSHRHLSSSIRLQVKPESILQLPTHFCEVIIIERLPSGVFADPFELQHLHQRRVFTDVAVFGDTNLELPSFRSNRSIVEVHMDVGSNILSGQQDGSEINILLPLHARYQPLDEGGYSVVEIGEPDLFMSCSAEGKQHKQSCLFRLPNDDAKSRTGAVSWRIPSGIPAHAGFVSTFTYISALLSTLLIVWTSIFCSGIKASKNLKQS
;
A
#
# COMPACT_ATOMS: atom_id res chain seq x y z
N MET A 1 -15.56 -13.44 60.85
CA MET A 1 -14.62 -14.14 59.94
C MET A 1 -15.10 -14.09 58.48
N GLU A 2 -16.42 -14.16 58.23
CA GLU A 2 -17.00 -14.04 56.87
C GLU A 2 -16.84 -12.65 56.22
N THR A 3 -16.87 -11.56 57.00
CA THR A 3 -16.72 -10.18 56.51
C THR A 3 -15.33 -9.91 55.93
N GLN A 4 -14.27 -10.50 56.51
CA GLN A 4 -12.89 -10.38 56.02
C GLN A 4 -12.68 -11.16 54.72
N LEU A 5 -13.32 -12.33 54.59
CA LEU A 5 -13.29 -13.14 53.37
C LEU A 5 -14.02 -12.44 52.21
N PHE A 6 -15.15 -11.81 52.49
CA PHE A 6 -15.93 -11.08 51.48
C PHE A 6 -15.18 -9.82 51.00
N GLN A 7 -14.52 -9.12 51.93
CA GLN A 7 -13.71 -7.94 51.62
C GLN A 7 -12.47 -8.32 50.79
N PHE A 8 -11.81 -9.44 51.11
CA PHE A 8 -10.70 -9.97 50.32
C PHE A 8 -11.12 -10.38 48.90
N LEU A 9 -12.24 -11.09 48.76
CA LEU A 9 -12.80 -11.46 47.46
C LEU A 9 -13.23 -10.26 46.63
N PHE A 10 -13.74 -9.20 47.28
CA PHE A 10 -14.10 -7.95 46.62
C PHE A 10 -12.85 -7.22 46.10
N TYR A 11 -11.79 -7.10 46.91
CA TYR A 11 -10.52 -6.51 46.49
C TYR A 11 -9.84 -7.32 45.38
N GLN A 12 -9.87 -8.65 45.45
CA GLN A 12 -9.34 -9.52 44.41
C GLN A 12 -10.07 -9.32 43.08
N LYS A 13 -11.42 -9.24 43.11
CA LYS A 13 -12.22 -8.95 41.91
C LYS A 13 -11.98 -7.54 41.38
N LEU A 14 -11.78 -6.55 42.25
CA LEU A 14 -11.47 -5.16 41.86
C LEU A 14 -10.09 -5.06 41.19
N VAL A 15 -9.09 -5.77 41.72
CA VAL A 15 -7.73 -5.82 41.15
C VAL A 15 -7.75 -6.55 39.79
N ILE A 16 -8.49 -7.66 39.67
CA ILE A 16 -8.66 -8.33 38.37
C ILE A 16 -9.37 -7.40 37.37
N LEU A 17 -10.41 -6.67 37.80
CA LEU A 17 -11.11 -5.71 36.96
C LEU A 17 -10.18 -4.56 36.52
N LEU A 18 -9.33 -4.05 37.43
CA LEU A 18 -8.32 -3.02 37.12
C LEU A 18 -7.25 -3.55 36.16
N ILE A 19 -6.79 -4.79 36.31
CA ILE A 19 -5.86 -5.43 35.37
C ILE A 19 -6.50 -5.56 33.98
N PHE A 20 -7.78 -5.94 33.88
CA PHE A 20 -8.50 -5.96 32.59
C PHE A 20 -8.76 -4.55 32.02
N PHE A 21 -8.98 -3.54 32.87
CA PHE A 21 -9.21 -2.16 32.44
C PHE A 21 -7.92 -1.49 31.93
N PHE A 22 -6.76 -1.83 32.49
CA PHE A 22 -5.45 -1.34 32.04
C PHE A 22 -4.81 -2.21 30.94
N ALA A 23 -5.14 -3.50 30.85
CA ALA A 23 -4.73 -4.37 29.73
C ALA A 23 -5.62 -4.23 28.49
N GLY A 24 -6.83 -3.68 28.64
CA GLY A 24 -7.83 -3.53 27.56
C GLY A 24 -7.52 -2.50 26.48
N THR A 25 -6.40 -1.79 26.55
CA THR A 25 -5.96 -0.86 25.47
C THR A 25 -4.90 -1.44 24.54
N ILE A 26 -4.52 -2.72 24.71
CA ILE A 26 -3.57 -3.41 23.81
C ILE A 26 -4.13 -4.80 23.47
N SER A 27 -5.12 -4.84 22.57
CA SER A 27 -5.56 -6.09 21.94
C SER A 27 -5.39 -5.97 20.42
N GLY A 28 -4.18 -6.24 19.94
CA GLY A 28 -3.95 -6.64 18.55
C GLY A 28 -4.41 -8.09 18.37
N MET A 29 -5.32 -8.32 17.43
CA MET A 29 -5.86 -9.64 17.12
C MET A 29 -4.76 -10.54 16.55
N HIS A 30 -4.58 -11.73 17.15
CA HIS A 30 -3.93 -12.85 16.47
C HIS A 30 -4.95 -13.53 15.56
N ILE A 31 -4.78 -13.41 14.25
CA ILE A 31 -5.41 -14.29 13.27
C ILE A 31 -4.30 -15.17 12.70
N SER A 32 -4.33 -16.45 13.03
CA SER A 32 -3.53 -17.46 12.34
C SER A 32 -4.23 -17.81 11.04
N ALA A 33 -3.62 -17.50 9.90
CA ALA A 33 -4.05 -18.00 8.59
C ALA A 33 -2.94 -18.87 8.00
N SER A 34 -3.31 -20.08 7.58
CA SER A 34 -2.40 -21.04 6.95
C SER A 34 -2.01 -20.56 5.56
N SER A 35 -0.72 -20.61 5.28
CA SER A 35 -0.11 -20.38 3.99
C SER A 35 -0.40 -21.54 3.03
N ASP A 36 -1.17 -21.28 1.97
CA ASP A 36 -1.08 -22.08 0.74
C ASP A 36 -0.15 -21.33 -0.23
N GLU A 37 1.02 -21.92 -0.48
CA GLU A 37 1.91 -21.49 -1.56
C GLU A 37 1.24 -21.75 -2.91
N LEU A 38 1.00 -20.69 -3.69
CA LEU A 38 0.64 -20.84 -5.09
C LEU A 38 1.90 -20.71 -5.96
N GLY A 39 2.23 -21.84 -6.58
CA GLY A 39 3.43 -22.05 -7.38
C GLY A 39 3.59 -21.09 -8.56
N ARG A 40 4.84 -20.63 -8.70
CA ARG A 40 5.43 -19.95 -9.84
C ARG A 40 5.45 -20.90 -11.05
N SER A 41 4.65 -20.62 -12.08
CA SER A 41 4.69 -21.34 -13.35
C SER A 41 5.78 -20.74 -14.25
N GLY A 42 6.87 -21.48 -14.43
CA GLY A 42 7.88 -21.19 -15.44
C GLY A 42 7.50 -21.84 -16.78
N SER A 43 7.62 -21.09 -17.86
CA SER A 43 7.68 -21.63 -19.21
C SER A 43 8.74 -20.87 -19.99
N SER A 44 9.94 -21.45 -20.02
CA SER A 44 11.00 -21.09 -20.95
C SER A 44 10.68 -21.68 -22.33
N ASP A 45 10.62 -20.85 -23.36
CA ASP A 45 10.77 -21.31 -24.73
C ASP A 45 11.63 -20.32 -25.54
N SER A 46 12.50 -20.88 -26.38
CA SER A 46 13.66 -20.20 -26.97
C SER A 46 13.57 -20.01 -28.48
N LYS A 47 14.19 -18.92 -28.97
CA LYS A 47 14.65 -18.59 -30.35
C LYS A 47 13.55 -18.04 -31.30
N ASN A 48 13.73 -16.97 -32.07
CA ASN A 48 14.88 -16.46 -32.84
C ASN A 48 14.78 -14.91 -33.02
N PRO A 49 15.85 -14.21 -33.46
CA PRO A 49 15.92 -12.75 -33.46
C PRO A 49 15.46 -12.18 -34.81
N ASP A 50 14.32 -11.50 -34.84
CA ASP A 50 13.99 -10.60 -35.96
C ASP A 50 13.18 -9.40 -35.42
N LEU A 51 13.75 -8.22 -35.64
CA LEU A 51 13.12 -6.90 -35.57
C LEU A 51 12.18 -6.65 -34.38
N SER A 52 12.75 -6.57 -33.17
CA SER A 52 12.00 -6.37 -31.93
C SER A 52 11.44 -4.95 -31.82
N THR A 53 10.21 -4.76 -32.30
CA THR A 53 9.26 -3.86 -31.63
C THR A 53 9.15 -4.36 -30.19
N LEU A 54 9.77 -3.65 -29.24
CA LEU A 54 9.67 -3.98 -27.82
C LEU A 54 8.21 -3.77 -27.38
N TYR A 55 7.46 -4.86 -27.30
CA TYR A 55 6.20 -4.89 -26.57
C TYR A 55 6.53 -4.93 -25.07
N VAL A 56 5.85 -4.13 -24.26
CA VAL A 56 5.77 -4.37 -22.82
C VAL A 56 5.24 -5.80 -22.66
N HIS A 57 6.12 -6.69 -22.20
CA HIS A 57 5.81 -8.11 -22.07
C HIS A 57 5.22 -8.28 -20.68
N GLY A 58 3.91 -8.47 -20.60
CA GLY A 58 3.22 -8.60 -19.33
C GLY A 58 2.06 -7.61 -19.19
N LYS A 59 1.38 -7.72 -18.06
CA LYS A 59 0.18 -6.94 -17.76
C LYS A 59 0.51 -5.57 -17.17
N TYR A 60 1.69 -5.46 -16.55
CA TYR A 60 2.16 -4.29 -15.82
C TYR A 60 3.51 -3.82 -16.38
N ILE A 61 3.73 -2.52 -16.41
CA ILE A 61 5.00 -1.91 -16.82
C ILE A 61 6.12 -2.36 -15.88
N MET A 62 5.82 -2.44 -14.58
CA MET A 62 6.83 -2.80 -13.59
C MET A 62 7.31 -4.24 -13.68
N GLU A 63 6.49 -5.15 -14.21
CA GLU A 63 6.90 -6.54 -14.46
C GLU A 63 8.05 -6.58 -15.49
N SER A 64 7.86 -5.89 -16.62
CA SER A 64 8.88 -5.76 -17.66
C SER A 64 10.16 -5.07 -17.17
N TYR A 65 10.04 -4.08 -16.27
CA TYR A 65 11.19 -3.41 -15.68
C TYR A 65 11.98 -4.34 -14.74
N LEU A 66 11.29 -5.04 -13.83
CA LEU A 66 11.93 -5.85 -12.79
C LEU A 66 12.54 -7.14 -13.31
N ASP A 67 12.13 -7.59 -14.50
CA ASP A 67 12.79 -8.69 -15.19
C ASP A 67 14.23 -8.36 -15.61
N LYS A 68 14.58 -7.07 -15.71
CA LYS A 68 15.87 -6.59 -16.21
C LYS A 68 16.66 -5.75 -15.22
N PHE A 69 15.98 -5.02 -14.34
CA PHE A 69 16.59 -4.02 -13.49
C PHE A 69 16.22 -4.20 -12.01
N GLU A 70 17.13 -3.80 -11.13
CA GLU A 70 16.83 -3.63 -9.71
C GLU A 70 16.08 -2.31 -9.46
N LEU A 71 15.35 -2.22 -8.33
CA LEU A 71 14.58 -1.06 -7.91
C LEU A 71 15.48 0.16 -7.59
N GLN A 72 15.86 0.92 -8.61
CA GLN A 72 16.60 2.18 -8.50
C GLN A 72 16.03 3.22 -9.48
N ASP A 73 15.89 4.46 -9.04
CA ASP A 73 15.16 5.48 -9.81
C ASP A 73 15.84 5.84 -11.14
N SER A 74 17.18 5.90 -11.18
CA SER A 74 17.92 6.19 -12.43
C SER A 74 17.68 5.15 -13.52
N ASN A 75 17.64 3.88 -13.13
CA ASN A 75 17.43 2.77 -14.05
C ASN A 75 16.02 2.81 -14.64
N PHE A 76 15.03 3.27 -13.86
CA PHE A 76 13.65 3.38 -14.32
C PHE A 76 13.50 4.48 -15.37
N GLU A 77 14.11 5.64 -15.18
CA GLU A 77 14.11 6.71 -16.20
C GLU A 77 14.78 6.26 -17.50
N ASP A 78 15.90 5.55 -17.40
CA ASP A 78 16.60 4.98 -18.55
C ASP A 78 15.75 3.92 -19.27
N PHE A 79 15.06 3.05 -18.52
CA PHE A 79 14.11 2.07 -19.05
C PHE A 79 12.96 2.74 -19.79
N VAL A 80 12.37 3.78 -19.22
CA VAL A 80 11.28 4.54 -19.83
C VAL A 80 11.74 5.25 -21.11
N ALA A 81 12.95 5.79 -21.13
CA ALA A 81 13.48 6.51 -22.29
C ALA A 81 13.88 5.59 -23.47
N HIS A 82 14.38 4.37 -23.18
CA HIS A 82 15.02 3.53 -24.20
C HIS A 82 14.29 2.22 -24.50
N GLU A 83 13.56 1.67 -23.53
CA GLU A 83 12.93 0.35 -23.68
C GLU A 83 11.41 0.39 -23.80
N LEU A 84 10.76 1.37 -23.18
CA LEU A 84 9.33 1.57 -23.36
C LEU A 84 9.06 2.17 -24.75
N PRO A 85 8.15 1.57 -25.55
CA PRO A 85 7.86 2.05 -26.89
C PRO A 85 7.30 3.48 -26.82
N SER A 86 8.15 4.46 -27.12
CA SER A 86 7.77 5.86 -27.19
C SER A 86 7.04 6.11 -28.50
N GLY A 87 5.71 6.03 -28.45
CA GLY A 87 4.83 6.88 -29.26
C GLY A 87 4.82 6.70 -30.78
N LEU A 88 4.71 5.49 -31.30
CA LEU A 88 4.22 5.29 -32.68
C LEU A 88 3.12 4.22 -32.69
N CYS A 89 1.88 4.64 -32.44
CA CYS A 89 0.73 3.86 -32.88
C CYS A 89 0.68 3.93 -34.40
N GLU A 90 0.74 2.80 -35.10
CA GLU A 90 0.38 2.73 -36.53
C GLU A 90 -1.10 3.08 -36.78
N LEU A 91 -1.89 3.21 -35.70
CA LEU A 91 -3.31 3.60 -35.73
C LEU A 91 -3.54 5.11 -35.80
N LEU A 92 -2.49 5.94 -35.68
CA LEU A 92 -2.59 7.39 -35.83
C LEU A 92 -2.09 7.82 -37.21
N PRO A 93 -2.90 8.51 -38.03
CA PRO A 93 -2.43 9.02 -39.30
C PRO A 93 -1.28 10.01 -39.07
N ASP A 94 -0.19 9.81 -39.82
CA ASP A 94 1.17 10.40 -39.80
C ASP A 94 1.34 11.92 -39.62
N ASN A 95 0.30 12.70 -39.30
CA ASN A 95 0.34 14.16 -39.39
C ASN A 95 -0.31 14.94 -38.25
N GLN A 96 -0.66 14.33 -37.11
CA GLN A 96 -1.32 15.07 -36.02
C GLN A 96 -0.74 14.73 -34.64
N ASN A 97 -0.07 15.72 -34.05
CA ASN A 97 0.47 15.67 -32.70
C ASN A 97 -0.67 15.59 -31.68
N LEU A 98 -0.95 14.38 -31.20
CA LEU A 98 -1.82 14.15 -30.06
C LEU A 98 -1.22 14.82 -28.82
N VAL A 99 -1.82 15.92 -28.37
CA VAL A 99 -1.41 16.58 -27.13
C VAL A 99 -2.32 16.11 -26.02
N LEU A 100 -1.88 15.04 -25.36
CA LEU A 100 -2.43 14.58 -24.09
C LEU A 100 -1.54 15.10 -22.98
N GLY A 101 -2.14 15.67 -21.93
CA GLY A 101 -1.44 16.10 -20.72
C GLY A 101 -2.04 15.43 -19.50
N LEU A 102 -1.19 14.80 -18.68
CA LEU A 102 -1.52 14.39 -17.33
C LEU A 102 -0.69 15.24 -16.38
N SER A 103 -1.33 15.75 -15.34
CA SER A 103 -0.63 16.55 -14.32
C SER A 103 -1.20 16.26 -12.96
N VAL A 104 -0.34 16.05 -11.98
CA VAL A 104 -0.72 15.99 -10.57
C VAL A 104 -1.14 17.38 -10.11
N LEU A 105 -2.36 17.50 -9.57
CA LEU A 105 -2.88 18.76 -9.01
C LEU A 105 -2.56 18.88 -7.53
N GLN A 106 -2.94 17.85 -6.77
CA GLN A 106 -2.84 17.86 -5.32
C GLN A 106 -2.55 16.47 -4.79
N ARG A 107 -1.69 16.41 -3.77
CA ARG A 107 -1.39 15.19 -3.03
C ARG A 107 -1.40 15.44 -1.54
N THR A 108 -2.09 14.59 -0.79
CA THR A 108 -2.21 14.71 0.66
C THR A 108 -2.27 13.35 1.32
N LEU A 109 -1.76 13.25 2.56
CA LEU A 109 -1.97 12.09 3.42
C LEU A 109 -3.19 12.34 4.31
N ILE A 110 -4.13 11.40 4.29
CA ILE A 110 -5.36 11.43 5.06
C ILE A 110 -5.28 10.38 6.18
N GLY A 111 -5.65 10.78 7.38
CA GLY A 111 -5.65 9.92 8.57
C GLY A 111 -4.45 10.17 9.49
N GLU A 112 -4.32 9.33 10.51
CA GLU A 112 -3.33 9.48 11.57
C GLU A 112 -2.60 8.17 11.89
N GLY A 113 -1.39 8.29 12.45
CA GLY A 113 -0.58 7.13 12.82
C GLY A 113 0.13 6.46 11.65
N SER A 114 0.29 5.14 11.73
CA SER A 114 1.06 4.32 10.78
C SER A 114 0.23 3.79 9.61
N HIS A 115 -1.10 3.87 9.65
CA HIS A 115 -1.96 3.55 8.52
C HIS A 115 -2.61 4.85 8.03
N ARG A 116 -2.32 5.25 6.79
CA ARG A 116 -2.84 6.48 6.17
C ARG A 116 -3.21 6.23 4.73
N HIS A 117 -4.04 7.11 4.18
CA HIS A 117 -4.38 7.05 2.76
C HIS A 117 -3.68 8.18 2.02
N LEU A 118 -2.96 7.86 0.96
CA LEU A 118 -2.42 8.83 0.02
C LEU A 118 -3.50 9.21 -0.99
N SER A 119 -3.99 10.43 -0.87
CA SER A 119 -4.95 11.04 -1.79
C SER A 119 -4.20 11.77 -2.89
N SER A 120 -4.38 11.36 -4.14
CA SER A 120 -3.78 11.99 -5.32
C SER A 120 -4.88 12.44 -6.28
N SER A 121 -4.90 13.73 -6.60
CA SER A 121 -5.76 14.34 -7.60
C SER A 121 -4.94 14.60 -8.86
N ILE A 122 -5.38 14.04 -9.97
CA ILE A 122 -4.68 14.06 -11.26
C ILE A 122 -5.61 14.66 -12.30
N ARG A 123 -5.14 15.67 -13.02
CA ARG A 123 -5.86 16.28 -14.13
C ARG A 123 -5.45 15.65 -15.43
N LEU A 124 -6.43 15.17 -16.18
CA LEU A 124 -6.31 14.76 -17.56
C LEU A 124 -6.79 15.89 -18.47
N GLN A 125 -5.90 16.34 -19.36
CA GLN A 125 -6.17 17.35 -20.37
C GLN A 125 -6.04 16.70 -21.75
N VAL A 126 -7.12 16.75 -22.53
CA VAL A 126 -7.16 16.26 -23.90
C VAL A 126 -7.55 17.41 -24.81
N LYS A 127 -6.73 17.73 -25.81
CA LYS A 127 -7.13 18.76 -26.78
C LYS A 127 -8.33 18.26 -27.62
N PRO A 128 -9.35 19.09 -27.87
CA PRO A 128 -10.57 18.69 -28.56
C PRO A 128 -10.35 18.05 -29.93
N GLU A 129 -9.35 18.54 -30.66
CA GLU A 129 -8.98 18.06 -32.00
C GLU A 129 -8.42 16.63 -31.97
N SER A 130 -7.94 16.18 -30.81
CA SER A 130 -7.32 14.87 -30.60
C SER A 130 -8.29 13.80 -30.09
N ILE A 131 -9.46 14.19 -29.56
CA ILE A 131 -10.53 13.29 -29.06
C ILE A 131 -11.15 12.46 -30.20
N LEU A 132 -11.20 13.03 -31.41
CA LEU A 132 -11.79 12.38 -32.59
C LEU A 132 -10.89 11.27 -33.18
N GLN A 133 -9.64 11.13 -32.72
CA GLN A 133 -8.64 10.21 -33.27
C GLN A 133 -8.18 9.13 -32.31
N LEU A 134 -8.47 9.26 -31.00
CA LEU A 134 -8.28 8.14 -30.09
C LEU A 134 -9.35 7.08 -30.40
N PRO A 135 -8.98 5.79 -30.51
CA PRO A 135 -9.95 4.72 -30.36
C PRO A 135 -10.62 4.92 -29.00
N THR A 136 -11.84 5.45 -28.98
CA THR A 136 -12.59 5.79 -27.75
C THR A 136 -13.12 4.55 -27.02
N HIS A 137 -12.49 3.40 -27.28
CA HIS A 137 -12.84 2.12 -26.71
C HIS A 137 -11.56 1.59 -26.06
N PHE A 138 -11.47 1.69 -24.73
CA PHE A 138 -10.41 1.18 -23.84
C PHE A 138 -9.11 2.00 -23.80
N CYS A 139 -9.16 3.16 -23.13
CA CYS A 139 -7.98 3.85 -22.62
C CYS A 139 -7.94 3.76 -21.08
N GLU A 140 -6.79 3.38 -20.54
CA GLU A 140 -6.51 3.32 -19.12
C GLU A 140 -5.41 4.32 -18.76
N VAL A 141 -5.54 4.92 -17.58
CA VAL A 141 -4.45 5.66 -16.93
C VAL A 141 -3.73 4.69 -16.00
N ILE A 142 -2.42 4.64 -16.16
CA ILE A 142 -1.52 3.81 -15.38
C ILE A 142 -0.69 4.74 -14.49
N ILE A 143 -0.66 4.43 -13.20
CA ILE A 143 -0.03 5.27 -12.18
C ILE A 143 0.91 4.40 -11.40
N ILE A 144 2.18 4.79 -11.41
CA ILE A 144 3.26 4.07 -10.73
C ILE A 144 3.68 4.91 -9.53
N GLU A 145 3.32 4.43 -8.35
CA GLU A 145 3.65 5.05 -7.07
C GLU A 145 4.86 4.35 -6.46
N ARG A 146 6.00 5.04 -6.43
CA ARG A 146 7.25 4.53 -5.82
C ARG A 146 7.27 4.85 -4.34
N LEU A 147 7.18 3.82 -3.51
CA LEU A 147 7.17 3.96 -2.06
C LEU A 147 8.59 3.85 -1.48
N PRO A 148 8.95 4.73 -0.54
CA PRO A 148 10.24 4.69 0.15
C PRO A 148 10.33 3.48 1.10
N SER A 149 11.54 3.11 1.49
CA SER A 149 11.76 2.03 2.47
C SER A 149 11.01 2.32 3.77
N GLY A 150 10.38 1.29 4.33
CA GLY A 150 9.57 1.41 5.54
C GLY A 150 8.12 1.81 5.30
N VAL A 151 7.73 2.10 4.06
CA VAL A 151 6.34 2.35 3.65
C VAL A 151 5.94 1.33 2.59
N PHE A 152 4.72 0.78 2.71
CA PHE A 152 4.19 -0.20 1.78
C PHE A 152 2.67 -0.05 1.66
N ALA A 153 2.11 -0.57 0.57
CA ALA A 153 0.67 -0.77 0.44
C ALA A 153 0.35 -2.25 0.67
N ASP A 154 -0.68 -2.54 1.46
CA ASP A 154 -1.08 -3.92 1.75
C ASP A 154 -1.70 -4.56 0.49
N PRO A 155 -1.10 -5.63 -0.08
CA PRO A 155 -1.65 -6.30 -1.25
C PRO A 155 -3.09 -6.81 -1.07
N PHE A 156 -3.48 -7.22 0.14
CA PHE A 156 -4.83 -7.70 0.41
C PHE A 156 -5.86 -6.57 0.39
N GLU A 157 -5.48 -5.39 0.89
CA GLU A 157 -6.32 -4.20 0.85
C GLU A 157 -6.50 -3.69 -0.58
N LEU A 158 -5.42 -3.70 -1.38
CA LEU A 158 -5.47 -3.34 -2.80
C LEU A 158 -6.29 -4.33 -3.63
N GLN A 159 -6.18 -5.63 -3.34
CA GLN A 159 -7.00 -6.65 -3.99
C GLN A 159 -8.49 -6.39 -3.76
N HIS A 160 -8.87 -5.93 -2.58
CA HIS A 160 -10.26 -5.56 -2.27
C HIS A 160 -10.74 -4.36 -3.09
N LEU A 161 -9.87 -3.35 -3.29
CA LEU A 161 -10.17 -2.19 -4.14
C LEU A 161 -10.36 -2.62 -5.61
N HIS A 162 -9.55 -3.55 -6.10
CA HIS A 162 -9.72 -4.15 -7.43
C HIS A 162 -11.03 -4.95 -7.54
N GLN A 163 -11.35 -5.80 -6.56
CA GLN A 163 -12.61 -6.58 -6.55
C GLN A 163 -13.85 -5.69 -6.54
N ARG A 164 -13.77 -4.53 -5.86
CA ARG A 164 -14.82 -3.51 -5.83
C ARG A 164 -14.86 -2.62 -7.06
N ARG A 165 -14.00 -2.87 -8.06
CA ARG A 165 -13.88 -2.09 -9.31
C ARG A 165 -13.52 -0.63 -9.08
N VAL A 166 -12.83 -0.32 -7.97
CA VAL A 166 -12.23 1.01 -7.76
C VAL A 166 -11.05 1.19 -8.71
N PHE A 167 -10.25 0.13 -8.85
CA PHE A 167 -9.17 0.04 -9.84
C PHE A 167 -9.52 -1.03 -10.88
N THR A 168 -9.26 -0.72 -12.15
CA THR A 168 -9.36 -1.71 -13.23
C THR A 168 -8.33 -2.80 -12.96
N ASP A 169 -7.14 -2.41 -12.52
CA ASP A 169 -6.09 -3.31 -12.10
C ASP A 169 -5.14 -2.70 -11.07
N VAL A 170 -4.45 -3.54 -10.31
CA VAL A 170 -3.46 -3.11 -9.33
C VAL A 170 -2.45 -4.22 -9.03
N ALA A 171 -1.18 -3.86 -8.91
CA ALA A 171 -0.13 -4.75 -8.45
C ALA A 171 0.87 -4.05 -7.54
N VAL A 172 1.49 -4.82 -6.65
CA VAL A 172 2.57 -4.36 -5.76
C VAL A 172 3.83 -5.14 -6.09
N PHE A 173 4.93 -4.42 -6.22
CA PHE A 173 6.24 -4.96 -6.54
C PHE A 173 7.28 -4.54 -5.49
N GLY A 174 8.39 -5.29 -5.41
CA GLY A 174 9.45 -5.05 -4.44
C GLY A 174 9.17 -5.69 -3.08
N ASP A 175 9.36 -4.96 -2.00
CA ASP A 175 9.13 -5.47 -0.64
C ASP A 175 7.62 -5.56 -0.31
N THR A 176 7.10 -6.78 -0.34
CA THR A 176 5.70 -7.12 -0.03
C THR A 176 5.54 -7.87 1.30
N ASN A 177 6.63 -8.08 2.06
CA ASN A 177 6.54 -8.85 3.30
C ASN A 177 6.02 -7.96 4.43
N LEU A 178 4.75 -8.11 4.77
CA LEU A 178 4.06 -7.31 5.79
C LEU A 178 4.71 -7.36 7.18
N GLU A 179 5.47 -8.42 7.48
CA GLU A 179 6.06 -8.68 8.80
C GLU A 179 7.49 -8.12 8.97
N LEU A 180 8.13 -7.64 7.90
CA LEU A 180 9.47 -7.07 8.02
C LEU A 180 9.49 -5.79 8.89
N PRO A 181 10.50 -5.60 9.75
CA PRO A 181 10.69 -4.32 10.42
C PRO A 181 11.30 -3.28 9.45
N SER A 182 11.13 -1.99 9.75
CA SER A 182 11.61 -0.89 8.87
C SER A 182 13.10 -0.99 8.50
N PHE A 183 13.96 -1.32 9.45
CA PHE A 183 15.42 -1.43 9.24
C PHE A 183 15.84 -2.59 8.32
N ARG A 184 14.94 -3.53 8.00
CA ARG A 184 15.14 -4.60 7.02
C ARG A 184 14.23 -4.48 5.80
N SER A 185 13.37 -3.48 5.79
CA SER A 185 12.46 -3.26 4.67
C SER A 185 13.18 -2.61 3.50
N ASN A 186 12.73 -2.94 2.30
CA ASN A 186 13.20 -2.31 1.08
C ASN A 186 12.07 -1.47 0.47
N ARG A 187 12.35 -0.81 -0.66
CA ARG A 187 11.36 -0.04 -1.40
C ARG A 187 10.30 -0.97 -2.00
N SER A 188 9.10 -0.44 -2.15
CA SER A 188 8.01 -1.09 -2.86
C SER A 188 7.45 -0.15 -3.92
N ILE A 189 6.80 -0.69 -4.94
CA ILE A 189 6.15 0.08 -5.99
C ILE A 189 4.73 -0.42 -6.14
N VAL A 190 3.77 0.50 -6.26
CA VAL A 190 2.39 0.18 -6.57
C VAL A 190 2.07 0.68 -7.96
N GLU A 191 1.65 -0.22 -8.84
CA GLU A 191 1.14 0.12 -10.17
C GLU A 191 -0.38 -0.01 -10.16
N VAL A 192 -1.09 1.08 -10.47
CA VAL A 192 -2.54 1.17 -10.47
C VAL A 192 -3.03 1.48 -11.88
N HIS A 193 -4.00 0.71 -12.36
CA HIS A 193 -4.66 0.93 -13.65
C HIS A 193 -6.11 1.37 -13.42
N MET A 194 -6.51 2.43 -14.10
CA MET A 194 -7.85 3.01 -14.01
C MET A 194 -8.42 3.25 -15.40
N ASP A 195 -9.65 2.80 -15.63
CA ASP A 195 -10.35 3.06 -16.89
C ASP A 195 -10.71 4.54 -17.01
N VAL A 196 -10.23 5.17 -18.08
CA VAL A 196 -10.62 6.52 -18.47
C VAL A 196 -11.78 6.37 -19.43
N GLY A 197 -12.96 6.12 -18.87
CA GLY A 197 -14.17 5.88 -19.65
C GLY A 197 -14.42 6.96 -20.71
N SER A 198 -15.11 6.60 -21.79
CA SER A 198 -15.37 7.46 -22.96
C SER A 198 -15.91 8.86 -22.61
N ASN A 199 -16.65 8.97 -21.51
CA ASN A 199 -17.23 10.23 -21.04
C ASN A 199 -16.18 11.25 -20.56
N ILE A 200 -15.10 10.78 -19.93
CA ILE A 200 -14.00 11.60 -19.39
C ILE A 200 -13.17 12.22 -20.52
N LEU A 201 -13.03 11.48 -21.63
CA LEU A 201 -12.35 11.95 -22.84
C LEU A 201 -13.23 12.89 -23.69
N SER A 202 -14.56 12.83 -23.55
CA SER A 202 -15.51 13.59 -24.37
C SER A 202 -15.97 14.94 -23.80
N GLY A 203 -15.65 15.24 -22.54
CA GLY A 203 -16.29 16.32 -21.79
C GLY A 203 -15.31 17.34 -21.19
N GLN A 204 -15.59 18.62 -21.42
CA GLN A 204 -15.01 19.84 -20.83
C GLN A 204 -13.70 20.39 -21.40
N GLN A 205 -13.76 21.69 -21.72
CA GLN A 205 -12.61 22.54 -22.06
C GLN A 205 -11.60 22.70 -20.89
N ASP A 206 -12.01 22.35 -19.66
CA ASP A 206 -11.18 22.46 -18.44
C ASP A 206 -10.52 21.13 -18.02
N GLY A 207 -10.63 20.06 -18.80
CA GLY A 207 -10.05 18.76 -18.47
C GLY A 207 -10.80 18.03 -17.34
N SER A 208 -10.52 16.75 -17.20
CA SER A 208 -11.17 15.88 -16.22
C SER A 208 -10.24 15.57 -15.05
N GLU A 209 -10.80 15.47 -13.85
CA GLU A 209 -10.04 15.16 -12.63
C GLU A 209 -10.28 13.72 -12.19
N ILE A 210 -9.18 13.00 -11.95
CA ILE A 210 -9.16 11.64 -11.44
C ILE A 210 -8.63 11.70 -10.01
N ASN A 211 -9.40 11.17 -9.06
CA ASN A 211 -9.04 11.13 -7.66
C ASN A 211 -8.76 9.70 -7.23
N ILE A 212 -7.63 9.52 -6.54
CA ILE A 212 -7.12 8.21 -6.15
C ILE A 212 -6.83 8.22 -4.68
N LEU A 213 -7.23 7.15 -4.01
CA LEU A 213 -6.99 6.95 -2.60
C LEU A 213 -6.25 5.63 -2.41
N LEU A 214 -4.94 5.71 -2.18
CA LEU A 214 -4.08 4.55 -1.99
C LEU A 214 -3.84 4.32 -0.49
N PRO A 215 -4.26 3.18 0.08
CA PRO A 215 -3.97 2.86 1.47
C PRO A 215 -2.49 2.49 1.64
N LEU A 216 -1.83 3.18 2.58
CA LEU A 216 -0.42 3.03 2.87
C LEU A 216 -0.21 2.71 4.35
N HIS A 217 0.76 1.85 4.60
CA HIS A 217 1.17 1.42 5.91
C HIS A 217 2.65 1.75 6.11
N ALA A 218 2.96 2.32 7.26
CA ALA A 218 4.32 2.59 7.72
C ALA A 218 4.74 1.51 8.72
N ARG A 219 5.87 0.88 8.47
CA ARG A 219 6.51 -0.05 9.41
C ARG A 219 7.01 0.70 10.64
N TYR A 220 7.17 -0.01 11.75
CA TYR A 220 7.73 0.55 12.98
C TYR A 220 9.10 1.18 12.72
N GLN A 221 9.18 2.49 12.93
CA GLN A 221 10.39 3.27 12.69
C GLN A 221 11.34 3.18 13.90
N PRO A 222 12.65 3.37 13.70
CA PRO A 222 13.60 3.48 14.80
C PRO A 222 13.23 4.65 15.73
N LEU A 223 13.55 4.52 17.02
CA LEU A 223 13.31 5.56 18.01
C LEU A 223 14.00 6.87 17.59
N ASP A 224 13.30 7.98 17.76
CA ASP A 224 13.80 9.32 17.42
C ASP A 224 13.57 10.29 18.60
N GLU A 225 14.49 11.22 18.81
CA GLU A 225 14.40 12.21 19.91
C GLU A 225 13.12 13.05 19.84
N GLY A 226 12.66 13.37 18.63
CA GLY A 226 11.41 14.08 18.38
C GLY A 226 10.17 13.21 18.53
N GLY A 227 10.33 11.90 18.71
CA GLY A 227 9.25 10.90 18.82
C GLY A 227 8.60 10.53 17.48
N TYR A 228 9.11 11.06 16.37
CA TYR A 228 8.60 10.80 15.03
C TYR A 228 9.73 10.65 14.02
N SER A 229 9.56 9.73 13.09
CA SER A 229 10.37 9.63 11.87
C SER A 229 9.63 10.31 10.72
N VAL A 230 10.37 10.94 9.81
CA VAL A 230 9.80 11.61 8.63
C VAL A 230 10.23 10.85 7.38
N VAL A 231 9.25 10.51 6.56
CA VAL A 231 9.45 9.83 5.29
C VAL A 231 8.81 10.65 4.18
N GLU A 232 9.48 10.81 3.05
CA GLU A 232 8.98 11.57 1.91
C GLU A 232 8.55 10.63 0.78
N ILE A 233 7.33 10.86 0.28
CA ILE A 233 6.78 10.14 -0.88
C ILE A 233 6.89 11.06 -2.10
N GLY A 234 7.70 10.65 -3.07
CA GLY A 234 7.94 11.39 -4.31
C GLY A 234 6.74 11.36 -5.25
N GLU A 235 6.82 12.13 -6.35
CA GLU A 235 5.78 12.16 -7.39
C GLU A 235 5.61 10.80 -8.09
N PRO A 236 4.36 10.43 -8.46
CA PRO A 236 4.10 9.21 -9.20
C PRO A 236 4.45 9.41 -10.67
N ASP A 237 4.77 8.32 -11.36
CA ASP A 237 4.89 8.34 -12.81
C ASP A 237 3.52 8.07 -13.43
N LEU A 238 3.18 8.87 -14.44
CA LEU A 238 1.88 8.83 -15.10
C LEU A 238 2.02 8.37 -16.55
N PHE A 239 1.25 7.34 -16.90
CA PHE A 239 1.18 6.80 -18.26
C PHE A 239 -0.28 6.67 -18.70
N MET A 240 -0.49 6.63 -20.01
CA MET A 240 -1.77 6.28 -20.60
C MET A 240 -1.58 5.13 -21.58
N SER A 241 -2.40 4.10 -21.44
CA SER A 241 -2.44 2.95 -22.34
C SER A 241 -3.78 2.96 -23.07
N CYS A 242 -3.77 2.98 -24.40
CA CYS A 242 -5.00 2.91 -25.21
C CYS A 242 -4.90 1.72 -26.17
N SER A 243 -5.95 0.91 -26.25
CA SER A 243 -6.00 -0.23 -27.17
C SER A 243 -7.11 -0.04 -28.20
N ALA A 244 -6.88 -0.48 -29.45
CA ALA A 244 -7.94 -0.58 -30.44
C ALA A 244 -8.31 -2.04 -30.66
N GLU A 245 -9.62 -2.35 -30.67
CA GLU A 245 -10.11 -3.68 -31.01
C GLU A 245 -10.14 -3.85 -32.55
N GLY A 246 -8.99 -4.24 -33.12
CA GLY A 246 -8.84 -4.56 -34.54
C GLY A 246 -8.64 -6.06 -34.78
N LYS A 247 -9.23 -6.60 -35.85
CA LYS A 247 -9.08 -8.01 -36.25
C LYS A 247 -7.62 -8.29 -36.68
N GLN A 248 -6.78 -8.70 -35.73
CA GLN A 248 -5.75 -9.75 -35.81
C GLN A 248 -4.58 -9.53 -34.83
N HIS A 249 -4.41 -8.34 -34.25
CA HIS A 249 -3.54 -8.13 -33.08
C HIS A 249 -4.09 -7.01 -32.19
N LYS A 250 -4.18 -7.24 -30.87
CA LYS A 250 -4.43 -6.17 -29.89
C LYS A 250 -3.18 -5.28 -29.85
N GLN A 251 -3.17 -4.23 -30.64
CA GLN A 251 -2.12 -3.21 -30.57
C GLN A 251 -2.53 -2.23 -29.46
N SER A 252 -1.83 -2.27 -28.34
CA SER A 252 -1.92 -1.27 -27.28
C SER A 252 -0.82 -0.23 -27.46
N CYS A 253 -1.19 1.02 -27.24
CA CYS A 253 -0.30 2.16 -27.32
C CYS A 253 -0.08 2.72 -25.94
N LEU A 254 1.19 2.86 -25.55
CA LEU A 254 1.56 3.44 -24.28
C LEU A 254 2.18 4.82 -24.50
N PHE A 255 1.69 5.78 -23.74
CA PHE A 255 2.17 7.16 -23.76
C PHE A 255 2.72 7.50 -22.38
N ARG A 256 3.97 7.95 -22.33
CA ARG A 256 4.47 8.74 -21.20
C ARG A 256 4.01 10.17 -21.43
N LEU A 257 3.27 10.74 -20.48
CA LEU A 257 2.79 12.10 -20.62
C LEU A 257 3.77 13.03 -19.89
N PRO A 258 4.22 14.12 -20.54
CA PRO A 258 5.05 15.10 -19.86
C PRO A 258 4.23 15.73 -18.72
N ASN A 259 4.83 15.79 -17.53
CA ASN A 259 4.33 16.66 -16.48
C ASN A 259 4.43 18.09 -17.01
N ASP A 260 3.33 18.84 -16.98
CA ASP A 260 3.35 20.26 -17.32
C ASP A 260 4.13 21.01 -16.22
N ASP A 261 5.45 21.10 -16.39
CA ASP A 261 6.43 21.70 -15.46
C ASP A 261 6.03 23.13 -15.02
N ALA A 262 5.14 23.78 -15.76
CA ALA A 262 4.65 25.12 -15.46
C ALA A 262 3.56 25.16 -14.37
N LYS A 263 2.97 24.02 -13.94
CA LYS A 263 1.83 24.00 -13.02
C LYS A 263 1.80 22.92 -11.91
N SER A 264 2.70 21.93 -11.86
CA SER A 264 2.74 21.00 -10.72
C SER A 264 3.28 21.70 -9.47
N ARG A 265 2.36 22.23 -8.64
CA ARG A 265 2.71 22.91 -7.37
C ARG A 265 2.87 21.95 -6.20
N THR A 266 2.81 20.64 -6.43
CA THR A 266 2.74 19.65 -5.36
C THR A 266 3.94 18.73 -5.37
N GLY A 267 4.99 19.18 -4.70
CA GLY A 267 6.18 18.37 -4.42
C GLY A 267 5.91 17.19 -3.49
N ALA A 268 7.00 16.50 -3.09
CA ALA A 268 6.96 15.31 -2.25
C ALA A 268 6.06 15.46 -1.01
N VAL A 269 5.31 14.41 -0.69
CA VAL A 269 4.43 14.37 0.47
C VAL A 269 5.20 13.87 1.69
N SER A 270 5.31 14.70 2.72
CA SER A 270 5.99 14.34 3.97
C SER A 270 5.05 13.60 4.92
N TRP A 271 5.44 12.39 5.33
CA TRP A 271 4.77 11.58 6.33
C TRP A 271 5.54 11.57 7.63
N ARG A 272 4.98 12.21 8.65
CA ARG A 272 5.45 12.14 10.04
C ARG A 272 4.88 10.89 10.75
N ILE A 273 5.68 9.85 10.88
CA ILE A 273 5.33 8.55 11.46
C ILE A 273 5.77 8.52 12.93
N PRO A 274 4.89 8.17 13.90
CA PRO A 274 5.28 8.02 15.29
C PRO A 274 6.34 6.91 15.47
N SER A 275 7.45 7.21 16.13
CA SER A 275 8.55 6.27 16.31
C SER A 275 9.01 6.08 17.77
N GLY A 276 8.46 6.86 18.71
CA GLY A 276 8.78 6.76 20.13
C GLY A 276 10.09 7.44 20.50
N ILE A 277 10.19 7.88 21.76
CA ILE A 277 11.31 8.70 22.26
C ILE A 277 12.30 7.82 23.01
N PRO A 278 13.60 7.81 22.66
CA PRO A 278 14.63 7.00 23.32
C PRO A 278 14.67 7.21 24.84
N ALA A 279 14.54 8.45 25.30
CA ALA A 279 14.58 8.80 26.72
C ALA A 279 13.50 8.09 27.57
N HIS A 280 12.36 7.75 26.98
CA HIS A 280 11.28 7.06 27.69
C HIS A 280 11.40 5.53 27.64
N ALA A 281 12.21 4.97 26.72
CA ALA A 281 12.22 3.55 26.43
C ALA A 281 12.59 2.69 27.65
N GLY A 282 13.61 3.09 28.42
CA GLY A 282 14.04 2.36 29.61
C GLY A 282 12.97 2.36 30.74
N PHE A 283 12.33 3.51 30.96
CA PHE A 283 11.26 3.64 31.95
C PHE A 283 10.04 2.79 31.58
N VAL A 284 9.56 2.92 30.34
CA VAL A 284 8.43 2.15 29.82
C VAL A 284 8.73 0.65 29.89
N SER A 285 9.88 0.22 29.40
CA SER A 285 10.29 -1.20 29.43
C SER A 285 10.30 -1.78 30.85
N THR A 286 10.88 -1.05 31.81
CA THR A 286 10.95 -1.49 33.21
C THR A 286 9.58 -1.65 33.83
N PHE A 287 8.69 -0.66 33.64
CA PHE A 287 7.35 -0.70 34.21
C PHE A 287 6.49 -1.79 33.56
N THR A 288 6.57 -1.94 32.25
CA THR A 288 5.91 -3.02 31.50
C THR A 288 6.37 -4.39 31.99
N TYR A 289 7.68 -4.58 32.19
CA TYR A 289 8.24 -5.84 32.70
C TYR A 289 7.73 -6.16 34.11
N ILE A 290 7.80 -5.21 35.05
CA ILE A 290 7.33 -5.41 36.43
C ILE A 290 5.83 -5.71 36.45
N SER A 291 5.04 -4.96 35.68
CA SER A 291 3.59 -5.15 35.58
C SER A 291 3.22 -6.52 35.01
N ALA A 292 3.89 -6.94 33.92
CA ALA A 292 3.70 -8.25 33.32
C ALA A 292 4.08 -9.37 34.30
N LEU A 293 5.23 -9.27 34.96
CA LEU A 293 5.69 -10.26 35.93
C LEU A 293 4.71 -10.42 37.10
N LEU A 294 4.28 -9.31 37.71
CA LEU A 294 3.30 -9.33 38.79
C LEU A 294 1.96 -9.93 38.33
N SER A 295 1.52 -9.59 37.12
CA SER A 295 0.29 -10.14 36.54
C SER A 295 0.40 -11.65 36.34
N THR A 296 1.52 -12.15 35.80
CA THR A 296 1.77 -13.59 35.64
C THR A 296 1.81 -14.30 36.99
N LEU A 297 2.48 -13.73 38.00
CA LEU A 297 2.53 -14.31 39.35
C LEU A 297 1.15 -14.38 40.00
N LEU A 298 0.32 -13.35 39.83
CA LEU A 298 -1.06 -13.34 40.31
C LEU A 298 -1.92 -14.41 39.61
N ILE A 299 -1.79 -14.56 38.29
CA ILE A 299 -2.49 -15.61 37.55
C ILE A 299 -2.08 -16.99 38.09
N VAL A 300 -0.77 -17.26 38.23
CA VAL A 300 -0.28 -18.55 38.74
C VAL A 300 -0.77 -18.80 40.17
N TRP A 301 -0.66 -17.80 41.05
CA TRP A 301 -1.13 -17.89 42.45
C TRP A 301 -2.62 -18.22 42.51
N THR A 302 -3.44 -17.47 41.77
CA THR A 302 -4.90 -17.70 41.76
C THR A 302 -5.25 -19.06 41.17
N SER A 303 -4.56 -19.52 40.12
CA SER A 303 -4.76 -20.87 39.58
C SER A 303 -4.44 -21.97 40.60
N ILE A 304 -3.37 -21.85 41.39
CA ILE A 304 -3.01 -22.85 42.40
C ILE A 304 -4.03 -22.85 43.55
N PHE A 305 -4.31 -21.69 44.14
CA PHE A 305 -5.07 -21.60 45.38
C PHE A 305 -6.60 -21.58 45.19
N CYS A 306 -7.11 -21.11 44.04
CA CYS A 306 -8.55 -21.13 43.77
C CYS A 306 -9.03 -22.46 43.14
N SER A 307 -8.15 -23.26 42.55
CA SER A 307 -8.52 -24.61 42.06
C SER A 307 -8.84 -25.59 43.19
N GLY A 308 -8.24 -25.40 44.37
CA GLY A 308 -8.50 -26.23 45.56
C GLY A 308 -9.88 -26.01 46.22
N ILE A 309 -10.60 -24.93 45.89
CA ILE A 309 -11.86 -24.57 46.56
C ILE A 309 -13.05 -25.43 46.07
N LYS A 310 -12.94 -26.10 44.91
CA LYS A 310 -14.00 -27.02 44.42
C LYS A 310 -13.92 -28.43 45.01
N ALA A 311 -12.75 -28.89 45.48
CA ALA A 311 -12.61 -30.24 46.04
C ALA A 311 -13.23 -30.38 47.45
N SER A 312 -13.27 -29.30 48.23
CA SER A 312 -13.77 -29.34 49.62
C SER A 312 -15.30 -29.27 49.76
N LYS A 313 -16.05 -29.00 48.68
CA LYS A 313 -17.53 -28.91 48.75
C LYS A 313 -18.26 -30.25 48.68
N ASN A 314 -17.56 -31.36 48.43
CA ASN A 314 -18.16 -32.71 48.41
C ASN A 314 -17.94 -33.51 49.71
N LEU A 315 -17.48 -32.89 50.80
CA LEU A 315 -17.28 -33.57 52.09
C LEU A 315 -18.24 -33.03 53.18
N LYS A 316 -19.54 -33.30 53.02
CA LYS A 316 -20.65 -33.25 54.01
C LYS A 316 -21.91 -33.64 53.21
N GLN A 317 -22.67 -34.70 53.46
CA GLN A 317 -23.04 -35.42 54.68
C GLN A 317 -23.22 -36.93 54.36
N SER A 318 -22.76 -37.81 55.26
CA SER A 318 -23.35 -39.14 55.47
C SER A 318 -24.24 -39.09 56.70
#